data_AF-A0A7J3B9F4-F1
#
_entry.id   AF-A0A7J3B9F4-F1
#
_cell.length_a   1.000
_cell.length_b   1.000
_cell.length_c   1.000
_cell.angle_alpha   90.00
_cell.angle_beta   90.00
_cell.angle_gamma   90.00
#
_symmetry.space_group_name_H-M   'P 1'
#
loop_
_entity.id
_entity.type
_entity.pdbx_description
1 polymer ?
#
loop_
_entity_poly.entity_id
_entity_poly.type
_entity_poly.pdbx_seq_one_letter_code
_entity_poly.pdbx_strand_id
1 'polypeptide(L)'
;MPEEFVGMEIATIVVTASIVLAGILIGVGRAFSYKRVENFGIEEFIQSLINAAIIGAFAAIVQLINSVSSSVVEGACGTGTTVLEQLVCIMERTNANLFLLFQETVRLTNMLGYYQSLNLNFSLFSIQPFSNLSSISLLFSAQILLLQLLMVFVELNIQILNFIGENALLLLFPVGLVFRTFFATRRLGGFLIGLAIGAYLLYPSFVIIFPDPQPDVANATANVTEFNTKSFYATVPIIDLNDNNAIAAKLDVMSGRCFDSNSPQCVAAVQGHSREEVDFVGDLTVVAQKNTIAISKVLLYLVVAPLFSLIITLIFIKEITKILGSEIGLDIIKTV
;
A
#
# COMPACT_ATOMS: atom_id res chain seq x y z
N MET A 1 7.75 -8.17 -24.96
CA MET A 1 6.87 -8.61 -26.06
C MET A 1 5.49 -8.85 -25.46
N PRO A 2 4.39 -8.38 -26.08
CA PRO A 2 3.03 -8.49 -25.54
C PRO A 2 2.49 -9.92 -25.69
N GLU A 3 3.29 -10.90 -25.24
CA GLU A 3 2.87 -12.30 -25.21
C GLU A 3 1.84 -12.44 -24.09
N GLU A 4 0.63 -12.74 -24.54
CA GLU A 4 -0.47 -13.31 -23.78
C GLU A 4 -1.03 -12.48 -22.62
N PHE A 5 -1.58 -11.30 -22.96
CA PHE A 5 -2.87 -10.98 -22.34
C PHE A 5 -3.87 -12.05 -22.80
N VAL A 6 -3.96 -13.16 -22.08
CA VAL A 6 -4.91 -14.26 -22.33
C VAL A 6 -6.34 -13.72 -22.51
N GLY A 7 -6.68 -12.64 -21.79
CA GLY A 7 -7.95 -11.93 -21.96
C GLY A 7 -8.16 -11.31 -23.35
N MET A 8 -7.12 -10.82 -24.04
CA MET A 8 -7.25 -10.28 -25.40
C MET A 8 -7.50 -11.38 -26.44
N GLU A 9 -6.88 -12.55 -26.27
CA GLU A 9 -7.13 -13.70 -27.16
C GLU A 9 -8.57 -14.17 -27.01
N ILE A 10 -9.05 -14.33 -25.77
CA ILE A 10 -10.46 -14.69 -25.53
C ILE A 10 -11.40 -13.62 -26.09
N ALA A 11 -11.11 -12.34 -25.86
CA ALA A 11 -11.92 -11.24 -26.37
C ALA A 11 -11.99 -11.21 -27.91
N THR A 12 -10.87 -11.47 -28.59
CA THR A 12 -10.82 -11.55 -30.06
C THR A 12 -11.57 -12.75 -30.61
N ILE A 13 -11.49 -13.92 -29.95
CA ILE A 13 -12.29 -15.10 -30.30
C ILE A 13 -13.78 -14.80 -30.16
N VAL A 14 -14.20 -14.20 -29.04
CA VAL A 14 -15.62 -13.87 -28.78
C VAL A 14 -16.16 -12.89 -29.82
N VAL A 15 -15.41 -11.86 -30.16
CA VAL A 15 -15.82 -10.89 -31.19
C VAL A 15 -15.82 -11.50 -32.58
N THR A 16 -14.86 -12.36 -32.90
CA THR A 16 -14.84 -13.06 -34.19
C THR A 16 -16.05 -13.98 -34.31
N ALA A 17 -16.38 -14.73 -33.26
CA ALA A 17 -17.58 -15.55 -33.21
C ALA A 17 -18.87 -14.72 -33.37
N SER A 18 -18.96 -13.55 -32.72
CA SER A 18 -20.15 -12.69 -32.85
C SER A 18 -20.31 -12.12 -34.26
N ILE A 19 -19.21 -11.73 -34.91
CA ILE A 19 -19.21 -11.27 -36.31
C ILE A 19 -19.66 -12.39 -37.26
N VAL A 20 -19.13 -13.61 -37.07
CA VAL A 20 -19.50 -14.77 -37.90
C VAL A 20 -20.98 -15.11 -37.72
N LEU A 21 -21.49 -15.11 -36.48
CA LEU A 21 -22.88 -15.43 -36.19
C LEU A 21 -23.83 -14.38 -36.76
N ALA A 22 -23.47 -13.09 -36.68
CA ALA A 22 -24.20 -12.02 -37.34
C ALA A 22 -24.20 -12.19 -38.88
N GLY A 23 -23.07 -12.57 -39.47
CA GLY A 23 -22.96 -12.86 -40.91
C GLY A 23 -23.88 -14.01 -41.35
N ILE A 24 -23.95 -15.09 -40.56
CA ILE A 24 -24.87 -16.22 -40.81
C ILE A 24 -26.33 -15.76 -40.74
N LEU A 25 -26.70 -14.96 -39.74
CA LEU A 25 -28.07 -14.42 -39.60
C LEU A 25 -28.48 -13.56 -40.79
N ILE A 26 -27.58 -12.71 -41.30
CA ILE A 26 -27.82 -11.92 -42.51
C ILE A 26 -28.03 -12.84 -43.72
N GLY A 27 -27.17 -13.84 -43.88
CA GLY A 27 -27.26 -14.82 -44.97
C GLY A 27 -28.58 -15.60 -44.96
N VAL A 28 -28.99 -16.10 -43.79
CA VAL A 28 -30.26 -16.81 -43.57
C VAL A 28 -31.45 -15.88 -43.81
N GLY A 29 -31.43 -14.67 -43.25
CA GLY A 29 -32.49 -13.67 -43.43
C GLY A 29 -32.74 -13.37 -44.90
N ARG A 30 -31.66 -13.23 -45.69
CA ARG A 30 -31.72 -12.98 -47.13
C ARG A 30 -32.18 -14.19 -47.93
N ALA A 31 -31.74 -15.40 -47.57
CA ALA A 31 -32.15 -16.64 -48.23
C ALA A 31 -33.66 -16.91 -48.10
N PHE A 32 -34.25 -16.63 -46.93
CA PHE A 32 -35.68 -16.83 -46.67
C PHE A 32 -36.53 -15.56 -46.93
N SER A 33 -35.93 -14.47 -47.42
CA SER A 33 -36.59 -13.17 -47.60
C SER A 33 -37.28 -12.63 -46.33
N TYR A 34 -36.79 -13.02 -45.15
CA TYR A 34 -37.35 -12.63 -43.87
C TYR A 34 -36.66 -11.36 -43.37
N LYS A 35 -37.15 -10.20 -43.83
CA LYS A 35 -36.55 -8.87 -43.55
C LYS A 35 -36.25 -8.60 -42.07
N ARG A 36 -37.06 -9.15 -41.16
CA ARG A 36 -36.87 -8.97 -39.72
C ARG A 36 -35.59 -9.64 -39.20
N VAL A 37 -35.25 -10.83 -39.73
CA VAL A 37 -34.03 -11.56 -39.35
C VAL A 37 -32.80 -10.91 -39.97
N GLU A 38 -32.93 -10.43 -41.22
CA GLU A 38 -31.87 -9.69 -41.90
C GLU A 38 -31.52 -8.39 -41.15
N ASN A 39 -32.52 -7.56 -40.82
CA ASN A 39 -32.31 -6.32 -40.07
C ASN A 39 -31.68 -6.59 -38.69
N PHE A 40 -32.14 -7.64 -38.00
CA PHE A 40 -31.55 -8.06 -36.73
C PHE A 40 -30.08 -8.46 -36.88
N GLY A 41 -29.74 -9.21 -37.93
CA GLY A 41 -28.35 -9.59 -38.21
C GLY A 41 -27.45 -8.38 -38.52
N ILE A 42 -27.96 -7.38 -39.25
CA ILE A 42 -27.23 -6.14 -39.55
C ILE A 42 -26.98 -5.35 -38.26
N GLU A 43 -27.97 -5.22 -37.38
CA GLU A 43 -27.82 -4.55 -36.10
C GLU A 43 -26.74 -5.22 -35.21
N GLU A 44 -26.74 -6.55 -35.12
CA GLU A 44 -25.75 -7.31 -34.35
C GLU A 44 -24.35 -7.28 -34.98
N PHE A 45 -24.25 -7.21 -36.31
CA PHE A 45 -22.97 -7.02 -37.01
C PHE A 45 -22.34 -5.66 -36.68
N ILE A 46 -23.12 -4.58 -36.76
CA ILE A 46 -22.64 -3.23 -36.44
C ILE A 46 -22.16 -3.14 -34.99
N GLN A 47 -22.89 -3.74 -34.05
CA GLN A 47 -22.48 -3.75 -32.65
C GLN A 47 -21.23 -4.58 -32.40
N SER A 48 -21.08 -5.72 -33.08
CA SER A 48 -19.86 -6.53 -33.00
C SER A 48 -18.64 -5.76 -33.52
N LEU A 49 -18.81 -4.97 -34.59
CA LEU A 49 -17.78 -4.07 -35.10
C LEU A 49 -17.40 -2.99 -34.08
N ILE A 50 -18.38 -2.38 -33.42
CA ILE A 50 -18.14 -1.39 -32.35
C ILE A 50 -17.38 -2.04 -31.18
N ASN A 51 -17.75 -3.25 -30.78
CA ASN A 51 -17.06 -3.98 -29.71
C ASN A 51 -15.60 -4.29 -30.10
N ALA A 52 -15.34 -4.67 -31.35
CA ALA A 52 -13.98 -4.85 -31.87
C ALA A 52 -13.16 -3.56 -31.76
N ALA A 53 -13.76 -2.42 -32.15
CA ALA A 53 -13.12 -1.12 -32.06
C ALA A 53 -12.83 -0.71 -30.60
N ILE A 54 -13.73 -1.01 -29.66
CA ILE A 54 -13.53 -0.76 -28.22
C ILE A 54 -12.33 -1.56 -27.69
N ILE A 55 -12.22 -2.84 -28.05
CA ILE A 55 -11.09 -3.70 -27.64
C ILE A 55 -9.77 -3.14 -28.19
N GLY A 56 -9.76 -2.76 -29.47
CA GLY A 56 -8.57 -2.17 -30.10
C GLY A 56 -8.15 -0.84 -29.45
N ALA A 57 -9.12 0.04 -29.17
CA ALA A 57 -8.87 1.29 -28.46
C ALA A 57 -8.36 1.05 -27.03
N PHE A 58 -8.93 0.07 -26.32
CA PHE A 58 -8.49 -0.29 -24.98
C PHE A 58 -7.04 -0.82 -24.96
N ALA A 59 -6.69 -1.70 -25.89
CA ALA A 59 -5.32 -2.20 -26.01
C ALA A 59 -4.32 -1.06 -26.26
N ALA A 60 -4.67 -0.08 -27.11
CA ALA A 60 -3.85 1.10 -27.34
C ALA A 60 -3.73 2.00 -26.09
N ILE A 61 -4.82 2.19 -25.34
CA ILE A 61 -4.81 2.96 -24.08
C ILE A 61 -3.92 2.28 -23.03
N VAL A 62 -4.01 0.96 -22.87
CA VAL A 62 -3.16 0.20 -21.93
C VAL A 62 -1.69 0.34 -22.31
N GLN A 63 -1.35 0.26 -23.60
CA GLN A 63 0.03 0.49 -24.05
C GLN A 63 0.51 1.91 -23.76
N LEU A 64 -0.34 2.91 -24.04
CA LEU A 64 -0.01 4.31 -23.72
C LEU A 64 0.21 4.49 -22.22
N ILE A 65 -0.67 3.95 -21.38
CA ILE A 65 -0.58 4.12 -19.93
C ILE A 65 0.62 3.38 -19.35
N ASN A 66 0.92 2.18 -19.82
CA ASN A 66 2.14 1.49 -19.43
C ASN A 66 3.38 2.29 -19.85
N SER A 67 3.39 2.90 -21.05
CA SER A 67 4.49 3.76 -21.49
C SER A 67 4.66 5.00 -20.61
N VAL A 68 3.56 5.69 -20.28
CA VAL A 68 3.58 6.88 -19.40
C VAL A 68 3.98 6.49 -17.98
N SER A 69 3.42 5.42 -17.42
CA SER A 69 3.75 4.95 -16.08
C SER A 69 5.22 4.56 -15.97
N SER A 70 5.77 3.88 -16.98
CA SER A 70 7.20 3.54 -17.02
C SER A 70 8.09 4.79 -16.98
N SER A 71 7.65 5.90 -17.61
CA SER A 71 8.39 7.17 -17.60
C SER A 71 8.22 8.01 -16.32
N VAL A 72 7.10 7.87 -15.62
CA VAL A 72 6.81 8.64 -14.38
C VAL A 72 7.37 7.95 -13.15
N VAL A 73 7.46 6.61 -13.16
CA VAL A 73 7.95 5.77 -12.04
C VAL A 73 9.29 5.13 -12.39
N GLU A 74 10.13 5.83 -13.15
CA GLU A 74 11.48 5.39 -13.46
C GLU A 74 12.31 5.28 -12.16
N GLY A 75 12.54 4.05 -11.67
CA GLY A 75 13.55 3.76 -10.65
C GLY A 75 13.09 3.21 -9.30
N ALA A 76 11.78 3.11 -9.00
CA ALA A 76 11.34 2.59 -7.69
C ALA A 76 11.40 1.04 -7.59
N CYS A 77 10.99 0.36 -8.67
CA CYS A 77 10.97 -1.11 -8.79
C CYS A 77 11.35 -1.52 -10.23
N GLY A 78 12.60 -1.95 -10.43
CA GLY A 78 13.24 -2.11 -11.75
C GLY A 78 12.74 -3.24 -12.67
N THR A 79 11.59 -3.86 -12.38
CA THR A 79 11.12 -5.07 -13.10
C THR A 79 9.65 -5.05 -13.52
N GLY A 80 8.84 -4.09 -13.08
CA GLY A 80 7.40 -4.04 -13.39
C GLY A 80 7.11 -3.30 -14.71
N THR A 81 6.43 -3.96 -15.64
CA THR A 81 6.03 -3.36 -16.93
C THR A 81 4.66 -2.72 -16.90
N THR A 82 3.83 -3.09 -15.91
CA THR A 82 2.48 -2.56 -15.73
C THR A 82 2.36 -1.69 -14.48
N VAL A 83 1.42 -0.73 -14.51
CA VAL A 83 1.13 0.16 -13.37
C VAL A 83 0.77 -0.63 -12.10
N LEU A 84 0.06 -1.73 -12.28
CA LEU A 84 -0.36 -2.60 -11.19
C LEU A 84 0.84 -3.27 -10.52
N GLU A 85 1.73 -3.88 -11.30
CA GLU A 85 2.96 -4.51 -10.79
C GLU A 85 3.85 -3.50 -10.06
N GLN A 86 3.96 -2.29 -10.60
CA GLN A 86 4.70 -1.21 -9.95
C GLN A 86 4.11 -0.86 -8.58
N LEU A 87 2.79 -0.71 -8.49
CA LEU A 87 2.12 -0.42 -7.22
C LEU A 87 2.28 -1.57 -6.21
N VAL A 88 2.11 -2.82 -6.64
CA VAL A 88 2.30 -4.00 -5.79
C VAL A 88 3.72 -4.00 -5.22
N CYS A 89 4.74 -3.76 -6.05
CA CYS A 89 6.11 -3.71 -5.58
C CYS A 89 6.38 -2.55 -4.59
N ILE A 90 5.80 -1.37 -4.82
CA ILE A 90 5.88 -0.25 -3.87
C ILE A 90 5.25 -0.63 -2.53
N MET A 91 4.10 -1.32 -2.54
CA MET A 91 3.43 -1.78 -1.33
C MET A 91 4.24 -2.87 -0.61
N GLU A 92 4.80 -3.85 -1.31
CA GLU A 92 5.65 -4.89 -0.72
C GLU A 92 6.89 -4.29 -0.05
N ARG A 93 7.56 -3.35 -0.71
CA ARG A 93 8.71 -2.65 -0.13
C ARG A 93 8.31 -1.79 1.06
N THR A 94 7.13 -1.17 1.03
CA THR A 94 6.57 -0.46 2.18
C THR A 94 6.32 -1.42 3.34
N ASN A 95 5.78 -2.61 3.08
CA ASN A 95 5.57 -3.65 4.10
C ASN A 95 6.89 -4.05 4.77
N ALA A 96 7.93 -4.32 3.96
CA ALA A 96 9.26 -4.67 4.46
C ALA A 96 9.86 -3.56 5.33
N ASN A 97 9.77 -2.30 4.90
CA ASN A 97 10.26 -1.16 5.68
C ASN A 97 9.47 -0.95 6.99
N LEU A 98 8.15 -1.15 6.96
CA LEU A 98 7.32 -1.10 8.17
C LEU A 98 7.67 -2.20 9.16
N PHE A 99 7.95 -3.40 8.66
CA PHE A 99 8.38 -4.52 9.49
C PHE A 99 9.72 -4.25 10.17
N LEU A 100 10.68 -3.64 9.47
CA LEU A 100 11.95 -3.21 10.07
C LEU A 100 11.73 -2.15 11.15
N LEU A 101 10.90 -1.13 10.87
CA LEU A 101 10.55 -0.11 11.87
C LEU A 101 9.88 -0.73 13.10
N PHE A 102 8.98 -1.69 12.89
CA PHE A 102 8.32 -2.44 13.96
C PHE A 102 9.34 -3.18 14.83
N GLN A 103 10.27 -3.94 14.24
CA GLN A 103 11.29 -4.69 14.98
C GLN A 103 12.17 -3.76 15.83
N GLU A 104 12.65 -2.66 15.26
CA GLU A 104 13.50 -1.71 15.96
C GLU A 104 12.73 -0.98 17.07
N THR A 105 11.45 -0.66 16.85
CA THR A 105 10.60 -0.05 17.88
C THR A 105 10.27 -1.01 19.02
N VAL A 106 10.12 -2.32 18.73
CA VAL A 106 9.96 -3.35 19.77
C VAL A 106 11.22 -3.47 20.61
N ARG A 107 12.40 -3.47 19.98
CA ARG A 107 13.69 -3.48 20.68
C ARG A 107 13.85 -2.26 21.60
N LEU A 108 13.52 -1.08 21.08
CA LEU A 108 13.49 0.17 21.86
C LEU A 108 12.54 0.06 23.06
N THR A 109 11.32 -0.43 22.85
CA THR A 109 10.32 -0.56 23.92
C THR A 109 10.78 -1.53 25.01
N ASN A 110 11.43 -2.64 24.65
CA ASN A 110 12.00 -3.58 25.62
C ASN A 110 13.13 -2.92 26.44
N MET A 111 13.97 -2.12 25.79
CA MET A 111 15.02 -1.35 26.47
C MET A 111 14.42 -0.33 27.45
N LEU A 112 13.39 0.40 27.05
CA LEU A 112 12.67 1.33 27.94
C LEU A 112 12.01 0.59 29.11
N GLY A 113 11.41 -0.57 28.85
CA GLY A 113 10.82 -1.42 29.89
C GLY A 113 11.85 -1.86 30.93
N TYR A 114 13.06 -2.23 30.50
CA TYR A 114 14.17 -2.52 31.40
C TYR A 114 14.48 -1.33 32.32
N TYR A 115 14.70 -0.13 31.75
CA TYR A 115 15.01 1.07 32.53
C TYR A 115 13.87 1.50 33.44
N GLN A 116 12.62 1.40 32.98
CA GLN A 116 11.44 1.66 33.79
C GLN A 116 11.38 0.70 34.99
N SER A 117 11.69 -0.59 34.80
CA SER A 117 11.62 -1.59 35.87
C SER A 117 12.77 -1.50 36.88
N LEU A 118 13.79 -0.69 36.61
CA LEU A 118 14.97 -0.55 37.45
C LEU A 118 14.58 0.08 38.80
N ASN A 119 14.71 -0.72 39.85
CA ASN A 119 14.46 -0.31 41.23
C ASN A 119 15.73 -0.44 42.06
N LEU A 120 16.23 0.68 42.58
CA LEU A 120 17.40 0.72 43.45
C LEU A 120 16.93 0.67 44.90
N ASN A 121 17.15 -0.45 45.58
CA ASN A 121 16.76 -0.63 46.97
C ASN A 121 17.94 -0.37 47.91
N PHE A 122 17.81 0.65 48.75
CA PHE A 122 18.83 1.10 49.69
C PHE A 122 18.46 0.77 51.15
N SER A 123 18.00 -0.45 51.45
CA SER A 123 17.62 -0.97 52.79
C SER A 123 16.54 -0.20 53.57
N LEU A 124 16.48 1.12 53.49
CA LEU A 124 15.60 2.06 54.18
C LEU A 124 14.67 2.78 53.20
N PHE A 125 15.01 2.84 51.91
CA PHE A 125 14.18 3.43 50.85
C PHE A 125 14.50 2.79 49.49
N SER A 126 13.56 2.89 48.55
CA SER A 126 13.72 2.42 47.18
C SER A 126 13.50 3.58 46.19
N ILE A 127 14.35 3.68 45.17
CA ILE A 127 14.27 4.72 44.13
C ILE A 127 14.07 4.07 42.77
N GLN A 128 13.09 4.56 42.02
CA GLN A 128 12.86 4.22 40.62
C GLN A 128 13.18 5.44 39.74
N PRO A 129 14.44 5.59 39.29
CA PRO A 129 14.90 6.83 38.66
C PRO A 129 14.18 7.16 37.33
N PHE A 130 13.62 6.14 36.68
CA PHE A 130 12.98 6.25 35.36
C PHE A 130 11.50 5.91 35.36
N SER A 131 10.79 6.07 36.48
CA SER A 131 9.34 5.82 36.55
C SER A 131 8.55 6.61 35.49
N ASN A 132 9.01 7.82 35.14
CA ASN A 132 8.41 8.68 34.12
C ASN A 132 8.56 8.14 32.68
N LEU A 133 9.45 7.18 32.42
CA LEU A 133 9.52 6.51 31.11
C LEU A 133 8.29 5.67 30.81
N SER A 134 7.45 5.36 31.82
CA SER A 134 6.18 4.66 31.62
C SER A 134 5.28 5.34 30.58
N SER A 135 5.20 6.68 30.59
CA SER A 135 4.42 7.45 29.62
C SER A 135 4.95 7.30 28.19
N ILE A 136 6.27 7.28 28.03
CA ILE A 136 6.92 7.13 26.73
C ILE A 136 6.83 5.69 26.24
N SER A 137 6.99 4.71 27.14
CA SER A 137 6.79 3.30 26.83
C SER A 137 5.35 3.02 26.36
N LEU A 138 4.35 3.69 26.94
CA LEU A 138 2.96 3.60 26.50
C LEU A 138 2.79 4.17 25.09
N LEU A 139 3.42 5.31 24.78
CA LEU A 139 3.42 5.89 23.43
C LEU A 139 4.01 4.92 22.40
N PHE A 140 5.18 4.33 22.67
CA PHE A 140 5.78 3.36 21.75
C PHE A 140 4.95 2.08 21.63
N SER A 141 4.33 1.62 22.73
CA SER A 141 3.41 0.48 22.69
C SER A 141 2.20 0.75 21.78
N ALA A 142 1.65 1.97 21.82
CA ALA A 142 0.59 2.39 20.91
C ALA A 142 1.07 2.50 19.45
N GLN A 143 2.30 3.00 19.23
CA GLN A 143 2.91 3.04 17.89
C GLN A 143 3.12 1.63 17.33
N ILE A 144 3.57 0.67 18.13
CA ILE A 144 3.73 -0.74 17.74
C ILE A 144 2.38 -1.34 17.30
N LEU A 145 1.32 -1.13 18.08
CA LEU A 145 -0.03 -1.58 17.73
C LEU A 145 -0.48 -0.98 16.39
N LEU A 146 -0.23 0.31 16.18
CA LEU A 146 -0.58 1.00 14.94
C LEU A 146 0.25 0.50 13.74
N LEU A 147 1.54 0.25 13.92
CA LEU A 147 2.40 -0.36 12.89
C LEU A 147 1.90 -1.76 12.51
N GLN A 148 1.49 -2.58 13.49
CA GLN A 148 0.90 -3.90 13.23
C GLN A 148 -0.38 -3.80 12.41
N LEU A 149 -1.27 -2.86 12.76
CA LEU A 149 -2.49 -2.61 12.00
C LEU A 149 -2.17 -2.15 10.56
N LEU A 150 -1.18 -1.27 10.39
CA LEU A 150 -0.77 -0.78 9.07
C LEU A 150 -0.20 -1.92 8.19
N MET A 151 0.61 -2.82 8.74
CA MET A 151 1.09 -4.00 8.00
C MET A 151 -0.06 -4.88 7.49
N VAL A 152 -1.11 -5.08 8.30
CA VAL A 152 -2.32 -5.79 7.88
C VAL A 152 -3.03 -5.06 6.73
N PHE A 153 -3.12 -3.73 6.79
CA PHE A 153 -3.68 -2.94 5.69
C PHE A 153 -2.83 -3.00 4.42
N VAL A 154 -1.50 -3.01 4.51
CA VAL A 154 -0.63 -3.20 3.33
C VAL A 154 -0.95 -4.53 2.66
N GLU A 155 -0.95 -5.61 3.45
CA GLU A 155 -1.20 -6.96 2.94
C GLU A 155 -2.58 -7.10 2.30
N LEU A 156 -3.60 -6.51 2.93
CA LEU A 156 -4.96 -6.46 2.36
C LEU A 156 -4.99 -5.71 1.03
N ASN A 157 -4.32 -4.56 0.93
CA ASN A 157 -4.24 -3.82 -0.32
C ASN A 157 -3.49 -4.61 -1.41
N ILE A 158 -2.39 -5.29 -1.07
CA ILE A 158 -1.66 -6.17 -1.99
C ILE A 158 -2.58 -7.29 -2.51
N GLN A 159 -3.33 -7.95 -1.63
CA GLN A 159 -4.27 -9.01 -2.02
C GLN A 159 -5.37 -8.49 -2.94
N ILE A 160 -5.92 -7.29 -2.67
CA ILE A 160 -6.89 -6.65 -3.56
C ILE A 160 -6.28 -6.36 -4.93
N LEU A 161 -5.06 -5.82 -4.97
CA LEU A 161 -4.37 -5.51 -6.23
C LEU A 161 -4.06 -6.78 -7.03
N ASN A 162 -3.59 -7.84 -6.39
CA ASN A 162 -3.36 -9.13 -7.04
C ASN A 162 -4.67 -9.73 -7.58
N PHE A 163 -5.75 -9.68 -6.78
CA PHE A 163 -7.07 -10.10 -7.23
C PHE A 163 -7.54 -9.31 -8.45
N ILE A 164 -7.37 -7.99 -8.46
CA ILE A 164 -7.70 -7.12 -9.60
C ILE A 164 -6.84 -7.50 -10.82
N GLY A 165 -5.54 -7.71 -10.62
CA GLY A 165 -4.61 -8.07 -11.70
C GLY A 165 -4.98 -9.36 -12.40
N GLU A 166 -5.29 -10.40 -11.62
CA GLU A 166 -5.61 -11.71 -12.15
C GLU A 166 -7.02 -11.78 -12.75
N ASN A 167 -8.01 -11.09 -12.16
CA ASN A 167 -9.42 -11.30 -12.49
C ASN A 167 -10.04 -10.19 -13.36
N ALA A 168 -9.58 -8.94 -13.26
CA ALA A 168 -10.25 -7.83 -13.94
C ALA A 168 -10.18 -7.94 -15.47
N LEU A 169 -9.00 -8.13 -16.04
CA LEU A 169 -8.85 -8.22 -17.49
C LEU A 169 -9.05 -9.63 -18.05
N LEU A 170 -8.77 -10.67 -17.27
CA LEU A 170 -8.89 -12.04 -17.75
C LEU A 170 -10.34 -12.54 -17.70
N LEU A 171 -11.08 -12.20 -16.64
CA LEU A 171 -12.42 -12.74 -16.40
C LEU A 171 -13.51 -11.69 -16.63
N LEU A 172 -13.43 -10.54 -15.96
CA LEU A 172 -14.51 -9.54 -16.00
C LEU A 172 -14.67 -8.91 -17.38
N PHE A 173 -13.56 -8.62 -18.08
CA PHE A 173 -13.60 -8.00 -19.39
C PHE A 173 -14.21 -8.91 -20.49
N PRO A 174 -13.79 -10.17 -20.69
CA PRO A 174 -14.41 -11.04 -21.69
C PRO A 174 -15.85 -11.41 -21.36
N VAL A 175 -16.17 -11.65 -20.08
CA VAL A 175 -17.56 -11.88 -19.66
C VAL A 175 -18.44 -10.66 -19.94
N GLY A 176 -17.91 -9.46 -19.73
CA GLY A 176 -18.58 -8.21 -20.08
C GLY A 176 -18.88 -8.10 -21.58
N LEU A 177 -17.94 -8.52 -22.44
CA LEU A 177 -18.15 -8.58 -23.90
C LEU A 177 -19.22 -9.60 -24.29
N VAL A 178 -19.20 -10.80 -23.72
CA VAL A 178 -20.23 -11.83 -23.96
C VAL A 178 -21.61 -11.33 -23.52
N PHE A 179 -21.74 -10.70 -22.35
CA PHE A 179 -23.02 -10.12 -21.95
C PHE A 179 -23.48 -8.96 -22.82
N ARG A 180 -22.56 -8.31 -23.53
CA ARG A 180 -22.90 -7.25 -24.48
C ARG A 180 -23.56 -7.78 -25.75
N THR A 181 -23.28 -9.03 -26.15
CA THR A 181 -23.90 -9.67 -27.33
C THR A 181 -25.36 -10.06 -27.11
N PHE A 182 -25.83 -10.18 -25.87
CA PHE A 182 -27.24 -10.45 -25.58
C PHE A 182 -27.99 -9.16 -25.24
N PHE A 183 -29.12 -8.91 -25.93
CA PHE A 183 -29.94 -7.72 -25.72
C PHE A 183 -30.34 -7.49 -24.25
N ALA A 184 -30.71 -8.56 -23.54
CA ALA A 184 -31.16 -8.46 -22.15
C ALA A 184 -30.04 -8.12 -21.16
N THR A 185 -28.80 -8.58 -21.41
CA THR A 185 -27.66 -8.37 -20.51
C THR A 185 -26.72 -7.25 -20.97
N ARG A 186 -27.05 -6.52 -22.05
CA ARG A 186 -26.18 -5.50 -22.64
C ARG A 186 -25.75 -4.42 -21.64
N ARG A 187 -26.65 -4.03 -20.73
CA ARG A 187 -26.36 -3.06 -19.67
C ARG A 187 -25.33 -3.59 -18.67
N LEU A 188 -25.54 -4.82 -18.20
CA LEU A 188 -24.62 -5.51 -17.30
C LEU A 188 -23.25 -5.69 -17.97
N GLY A 189 -23.20 -6.05 -19.26
CA GLY A 189 -21.96 -6.18 -20.01
C GLY A 189 -21.17 -4.88 -20.06
N GLY A 190 -21.82 -3.74 -20.33
CA GLY A 190 -21.19 -2.42 -20.29
C GLY A 190 -20.63 -2.07 -18.91
N PHE A 191 -21.34 -2.41 -17.84
CA PHE A 191 -20.88 -2.22 -16.47
C PHE A 191 -19.64 -3.07 -16.15
N LEU A 192 -19.64 -4.36 -16.52
CA LEU A 192 -18.49 -5.25 -16.28
C LEU A 192 -17.25 -4.78 -17.04
N ILE A 193 -17.41 -4.31 -18.28
CA ILE A 193 -16.31 -3.70 -19.05
C ILE A 193 -15.79 -2.46 -18.33
N GLY A 194 -16.68 -1.55 -17.91
CA GLY A 194 -16.30 -0.35 -17.16
C GLY A 194 -15.57 -0.68 -15.87
N LEU A 195 -16.06 -1.66 -15.11
CA LEU A 195 -15.47 -2.13 -13.86
C LEU A 195 -14.08 -2.73 -14.09
N ALA A 196 -13.91 -3.58 -15.10
CA ALA A 196 -12.62 -4.18 -15.44
C ALA A 196 -11.59 -3.09 -15.77
N ILE A 197 -11.95 -2.12 -16.61
CA ILE A 197 -11.06 -1.01 -17.01
C ILE A 197 -10.75 -0.12 -15.81
N GLY A 198 -11.78 0.31 -15.06
CA GLY A 198 -11.61 1.20 -13.93
C GLY A 198 -10.76 0.59 -12.83
N ALA A 199 -11.03 -0.66 -12.45
CA ALA A 199 -10.29 -1.35 -11.40
C ALA A 199 -8.85 -1.67 -11.83
N TYR A 200 -8.64 -2.13 -13.06
CA TYR A 200 -7.29 -2.50 -13.50
C TYR A 200 -6.37 -1.30 -13.73
N LEU A 201 -6.93 -0.21 -14.25
CA LEU A 201 -6.12 0.88 -14.78
C LEU A 201 -6.17 2.14 -13.89
N LEU A 202 -7.37 2.61 -13.54
CA LEU A 202 -7.49 3.85 -12.79
C LEU A 202 -7.18 3.68 -11.32
N TYR A 203 -7.68 2.62 -10.70
CA TYR A 203 -7.47 2.40 -9.28
C TYR A 203 -5.98 2.41 -8.88
N PRO A 204 -5.09 1.62 -9.50
CA PRO A 204 -3.67 1.69 -9.15
C PRO A 204 -3.03 3.02 -9.53
N SER A 205 -3.41 3.61 -10.67
CA SER A 205 -2.88 4.91 -11.12
C SER A 205 -3.15 6.02 -10.11
N PHE A 206 -4.35 6.09 -9.55
CA PHE A 206 -4.70 7.12 -8.56
C PHE A 206 -4.03 6.91 -7.21
N VAL A 207 -3.72 5.66 -6.82
CA VAL A 207 -2.97 5.40 -5.58
C VAL A 207 -1.51 5.85 -5.73
N ILE A 208 -0.88 5.60 -6.89
CA ILE A 208 0.51 6.01 -7.16
C ILE A 208 0.72 7.54 -7.10
N ILE A 209 -0.32 8.33 -7.38
CA ILE A 209 -0.24 9.80 -7.32
C ILE A 209 0.02 10.31 -5.89
N PHE A 210 -0.35 9.53 -4.87
CA PHE A 210 -0.08 9.92 -3.49
C PHE A 210 1.42 9.82 -3.17
N PRO A 211 1.96 10.72 -2.33
CA PRO A 211 3.38 10.74 -2.02
C PRO A 211 3.80 9.44 -1.33
N ASP A 212 4.87 8.83 -1.86
CA ASP A 212 5.45 7.59 -1.34
C ASP A 212 5.93 7.78 0.12
N PRO A 213 5.44 6.99 1.10
CA PRO A 213 5.86 7.09 2.49
C PRO A 213 7.23 6.46 2.78
N GLN A 214 7.82 5.70 1.85
CA GLN A 214 9.06 4.96 2.09
C GLN A 214 10.23 5.81 2.63
N PRO A 215 10.51 7.02 2.14
CA PRO A 215 11.63 7.83 2.66
C PRO A 215 11.45 8.20 4.13
N ASP A 216 10.21 8.46 4.57
CA ASP A 216 9.91 8.80 5.96
C ASP A 216 10.02 7.58 6.87
N VAL A 217 9.56 6.41 6.42
CA VAL A 217 9.70 5.14 7.16
C VAL A 217 11.16 4.76 7.27
N ALA A 218 11.95 4.88 6.20
CA ALA A 218 13.39 4.61 6.23
C ALA A 218 14.13 5.57 7.18
N ASN A 219 13.79 6.86 7.17
CA ASN A 219 14.34 7.85 8.10
C ASN A 219 13.98 7.52 9.56
N ALA A 220 12.70 7.23 9.84
CA ALA A 220 12.27 6.81 11.18
C ALA A 220 13.03 5.55 11.65
N THR A 221 13.16 4.55 10.77
CA THR A 221 13.90 3.30 11.07
C THR A 221 15.36 3.58 11.37
N ALA A 222 16.02 4.43 10.58
CA ALA A 222 17.41 4.82 10.80
C ALA A 222 17.59 5.49 12.16
N ASN A 223 16.71 6.41 12.56
CA ASN A 223 16.78 7.08 13.86
C ASN A 223 16.58 6.11 15.03
N VAL A 224 15.63 5.16 14.93
CA VAL A 224 15.43 4.14 15.96
C VAL A 224 16.64 3.20 16.04
N THR A 225 17.21 2.83 14.88
CA THR A 225 18.40 1.97 14.80
C THR A 225 19.61 2.66 15.42
N GLU A 226 19.81 3.95 15.12
CA GLU A 226 20.86 4.76 15.71
C GLU A 226 20.71 4.80 17.24
N PHE A 227 19.50 5.05 17.74
CA PHE A 227 19.23 5.00 19.17
C PHE A 227 19.55 3.63 19.78
N ASN A 228 19.11 2.53 19.15
CA ASN A 228 19.33 1.17 19.65
C ASN A 228 20.79 0.71 19.58
N THR A 229 21.62 1.35 18.75
CA THR A 229 23.05 1.01 18.56
C THR A 229 23.98 1.85 19.43
N LYS A 230 23.51 2.97 19.99
CA LYS A 230 24.25 3.77 20.98
C LYS A 230 24.59 2.91 22.23
N SER A 231 25.87 2.65 22.44
CA SER A 231 26.38 1.76 23.50
C SER A 231 26.01 2.23 24.92
N PHE A 232 25.92 3.55 25.12
CA PHE A 232 25.55 4.17 26.39
C PHE A 232 24.06 3.97 26.74
N TYR A 233 23.23 3.66 25.75
CA TYR A 233 21.81 3.33 25.95
C TYR A 233 21.55 1.84 26.11
N ALA A 234 22.44 0.97 25.63
CA ALA A 234 22.31 -0.49 25.75
C ALA A 234 22.01 -0.92 27.19
N THR A 235 21.28 -2.02 27.42
CA THR A 235 21.03 -2.50 28.80
C THR A 235 22.34 -2.89 29.50
N VAL A 236 22.38 -2.83 30.83
CA VAL A 236 23.55 -3.29 31.61
C VAL A 236 23.54 -4.83 31.58
N PRO A 237 24.64 -5.49 31.16
CA PRO A 237 24.71 -6.94 31.17
C PRO A 237 24.62 -7.47 32.61
N ILE A 238 24.06 -8.67 32.77
CA ILE A 238 23.78 -9.25 34.09
C ILE A 238 25.03 -9.37 34.96
N ILE A 239 26.20 -9.56 34.34
CA ILE A 239 27.50 -9.70 35.00
C ILE A 239 27.90 -8.39 35.73
N ASP A 240 27.51 -7.24 35.18
CA ASP A 240 27.84 -5.92 35.73
C ASP A 240 26.78 -5.40 36.72
N LEU A 241 25.64 -6.11 36.87
CA LEU A 241 24.60 -5.76 37.85
C LEU A 241 25.09 -5.82 39.29
N ASN A 242 26.16 -6.59 39.55
CA ASN A 242 26.76 -6.71 40.87
C ASN A 242 27.77 -5.58 41.18
N ASP A 243 28.13 -4.76 40.19
CA ASP A 243 28.94 -3.56 40.38
C ASP A 243 28.03 -2.31 40.47
N ASN A 244 27.77 -1.88 41.70
CA ASN A 244 27.00 -0.68 41.98
C ASN A 244 27.56 0.57 41.28
N ASN A 245 28.87 0.62 41.03
CA ASN A 245 29.51 1.78 40.39
C ASN A 245 29.27 1.79 38.87
N ALA A 246 29.15 0.62 38.24
CA ALA A 246 28.88 0.51 36.81
C ALA A 246 27.46 1.01 36.47
N ILE A 247 26.48 0.64 37.31
CA ILE A 247 25.10 1.13 37.17
C ILE A 247 25.06 2.64 37.40
N ALA A 248 25.67 3.13 38.49
CA ALA A 248 25.68 4.55 38.82
C ALA A 248 26.33 5.39 37.71
N ALA A 249 27.50 4.98 37.21
CA ALA A 249 28.19 5.68 36.13
C ALA A 249 27.34 5.76 34.86
N LYS A 250 26.63 4.68 34.51
CA LYS A 250 25.76 4.67 33.33
C LYS A 250 24.55 5.60 33.47
N LEU A 251 23.91 5.60 34.64
CA LEU A 251 22.82 6.53 34.95
C LEU A 251 23.29 7.99 34.93
N ASP A 252 24.50 8.25 35.42
CA ASP A 252 25.12 9.58 35.42
C ASP A 252 25.53 10.02 34.00
N VAL A 253 25.91 9.10 33.11
CA VAL A 253 26.11 9.38 31.67
C VAL A 253 24.77 9.74 31.01
N MET A 254 23.72 8.93 31.20
CA MET A 254 22.40 9.17 30.59
C MET A 254 21.75 10.49 31.06
N SER A 255 22.05 10.92 32.29
CA SER A 255 21.58 12.21 32.83
C SER A 255 22.47 13.40 32.47
N GLY A 256 23.59 13.16 31.77
CA GLY A 256 24.57 14.18 31.40
C GLY A 256 25.47 14.66 32.56
N ARG A 257 25.31 14.12 33.78
CA ARG A 257 26.08 14.53 34.96
C ARG A 257 27.53 14.10 34.90
N CYS A 258 27.84 12.99 34.21
CA CYS A 258 29.21 12.51 34.09
C CYS A 258 30.12 13.44 33.29
N PHE A 259 29.59 14.30 32.40
CA PHE A 259 30.40 15.25 31.63
C PHE A 259 31.01 16.37 32.48
N ASP A 260 30.39 16.67 33.63
CA ASP A 260 30.84 17.71 34.56
C ASP A 260 31.59 17.09 35.78
N SER A 261 31.81 15.77 35.79
CA SER A 261 32.37 15.01 36.92
C SER A 261 33.81 14.52 36.66
N ASN A 262 34.70 14.69 37.63
CA ASN A 262 36.06 14.17 37.61
C ASN A 262 36.19 12.75 38.20
N SER A 263 35.08 12.04 38.46
CA SER A 263 35.17 10.68 38.99
C SER A 263 35.82 9.75 37.95
N PRO A 264 36.73 8.84 38.35
CA PRO A 264 37.40 7.93 37.41
C PRO A 264 36.41 7.11 36.57
N GLN A 265 35.27 6.75 37.16
CA GLN A 265 34.20 5.99 36.52
C GLN A 265 33.46 6.84 35.48
N CYS A 266 33.18 8.11 35.75
CA CYS A 266 32.59 9.01 34.76
C CYS A 266 33.57 9.27 33.62
N VAL A 267 34.84 9.58 33.92
CA VAL A 267 35.87 9.82 32.89
C VAL A 267 36.01 8.61 31.97
N ALA A 268 35.99 7.39 32.52
CA ALA A 268 35.99 6.17 31.72
C ALA A 268 34.70 5.99 30.90
N ALA A 269 33.54 6.32 31.47
CA ALA A 269 32.24 6.15 30.82
C ALA A 269 31.93 7.19 29.72
N VAL A 270 32.51 8.40 29.78
CA VAL A 270 32.42 9.42 28.72
C VAL A 270 33.66 9.46 27.80
N GLN A 271 34.61 8.55 27.97
CA GLN A 271 35.84 8.57 27.16
C GLN A 271 35.52 8.39 25.67
N GLY A 272 35.77 9.44 24.88
CA GLY A 272 35.51 9.46 23.44
C GLY A 272 34.11 9.93 23.03
N HIS A 273 33.33 10.46 23.98
CA HIS A 273 31.98 10.97 23.73
C HIS A 273 31.87 12.46 24.07
N SER A 274 31.08 13.19 23.28
CA SER A 274 30.73 14.58 23.56
C SER A 274 29.39 14.69 24.29
N ARG A 275 29.17 15.80 25.00
CA ARG A 275 27.90 16.07 25.70
C ARG A 275 26.71 16.12 24.73
N GLU A 276 26.96 16.55 23.50
CA GLU A 276 25.94 16.67 22.45
C GLU A 276 25.49 15.31 21.91
N GLU A 277 26.31 14.27 22.05
CA GLU A 277 25.98 12.90 21.60
C GLU A 277 25.07 12.14 22.57
N VAL A 278 25.00 12.60 23.83
CA VAL A 278 24.34 11.92 24.94
C VAL A 278 23.22 12.80 25.49
N ASP A 279 22.07 12.76 24.83
CA ASP A 279 20.80 13.30 25.32
C ASP A 279 19.71 12.24 25.20
N PHE A 280 19.59 11.40 26.23
CA PHE A 280 18.65 10.28 26.21
C PHE A 280 17.21 10.72 25.99
N VAL A 281 16.79 11.82 26.62
CA VAL A 281 15.41 12.31 26.53
C VAL A 281 15.17 13.03 25.21
N GLY A 282 16.13 13.84 24.75
CA GLY A 282 16.08 14.51 23.45
C GLY A 282 16.01 13.50 22.31
N ASP A 283 16.91 12.53 22.29
CA ASP A 283 16.94 11.47 21.27
C ASP A 283 15.62 10.69 21.26
N LEU A 284 15.10 10.32 22.43
CA LEU A 284 13.84 9.58 22.54
C LEU A 284 12.64 10.39 22.02
N THR A 285 12.65 11.70 22.24
CA THR A 285 11.63 12.63 21.74
C THR A 285 11.70 12.74 20.21
N VAL A 286 12.91 12.84 19.65
CA VAL A 286 13.13 12.84 18.19
C VAL A 286 12.64 11.54 17.57
N VAL A 287 13.00 10.39 18.16
CA VAL A 287 12.53 9.08 17.70
C VAL A 287 11.01 8.99 17.73
N ALA A 288 10.38 9.37 18.84
CA ALA A 288 8.93 9.36 18.97
C ALA A 288 8.23 10.25 17.93
N GLN A 289 8.78 11.45 17.66
CA GLN A 289 8.25 12.37 16.67
C GLN A 289 8.38 11.80 15.25
N LYS A 290 9.57 11.29 14.88
CA LYS A 290 9.82 10.72 13.55
C LYS A 290 8.95 9.50 13.28
N ASN A 291 8.79 8.62 14.27
CA ASN A 291 7.86 7.49 14.17
C ASN A 291 6.42 7.95 13.96
N THR A 292 5.95 8.95 14.72
CA THR A 292 4.58 9.46 14.60
C THR A 292 4.32 10.06 13.22
N ILE A 293 5.28 10.81 12.66
CA ILE A 293 5.19 11.39 11.32
C ILE A 293 5.15 10.27 10.25
N ALA A 294 6.07 9.30 10.33
CA ALA A 294 6.13 8.19 9.40
C ALA A 294 4.82 7.37 9.41
N ILE A 295 4.35 6.99 10.60
CA ILE A 295 3.09 6.26 10.79
C ILE A 295 1.90 7.03 10.20
N SER A 296 1.83 8.35 10.42
CA SER A 296 0.73 9.18 9.91
C SER A 296 0.72 9.26 8.38
N LYS A 297 1.89 9.38 7.75
CA LYS A 297 2.01 9.38 6.28
C LYS A 297 1.65 8.03 5.68
N VAL A 298 2.10 6.94 6.32
CA VAL A 298 1.74 5.57 5.92
C VAL A 298 0.23 5.35 6.06
N LEU A 299 -0.40 5.81 7.14
CA LEU A 299 -1.85 5.73 7.33
C LEU A 299 -2.60 6.44 6.19
N LEU A 300 -2.15 7.65 5.82
CA LEU A 300 -2.72 8.40 4.70
C LEU A 300 -2.57 7.61 3.39
N TYR A 301 -1.38 7.05 3.13
CA TYR A 301 -1.11 6.28 1.92
C TYR A 301 -1.86 4.95 1.85
N LEU A 302 -2.07 4.24 2.96
CA LEU A 302 -2.68 2.90 2.96
C LEU A 302 -4.19 2.88 3.17
N VAL A 303 -4.75 3.94 3.76
CA VAL A 303 -6.19 4.01 4.07
C VAL A 303 -6.87 5.08 3.24
N VAL A 304 -6.33 6.30 3.23
CA VAL A 304 -6.98 7.43 2.54
C VAL A 304 -6.80 7.32 1.03
N ALA A 305 -5.59 7.02 0.54
CA ALA A 305 -5.34 6.92 -0.90
C ALA A 305 -6.18 5.83 -1.59
N PRO A 306 -6.29 4.59 -1.07
CA PRO A 306 -7.11 3.55 -1.68
C PRO A 306 -8.61 3.89 -1.64
N LEU A 307 -9.10 4.48 -0.55
CA LEU A 307 -10.51 4.87 -0.43
C LEU A 307 -10.85 5.99 -1.42
N PHE A 308 -9.99 7.00 -1.52
CA PHE A 308 -10.16 8.09 -2.49
C PHE A 308 -10.09 7.57 -3.93
N SER A 309 -9.11 6.71 -4.22
CA SER A 309 -8.97 6.06 -5.52
C SER A 309 -10.19 5.22 -5.88
N LEU A 310 -10.76 4.48 -4.92
CA LEU A 310 -11.98 3.68 -5.12
C LEU A 310 -13.17 4.58 -5.46
N ILE A 311 -13.36 5.70 -4.77
CA ILE A 311 -14.46 6.64 -5.06
C ILE A 311 -14.35 7.18 -6.49
N ILE A 312 -13.17 7.66 -6.89
CA ILE A 312 -12.96 8.19 -8.24
C ILE A 312 -13.18 7.09 -9.28
N THR A 313 -12.68 5.88 -9.00
CA THR A 313 -12.86 4.73 -9.87
C THR A 313 -14.35 4.38 -10.04
N LEU A 314 -15.15 4.41 -8.98
CA LEU A 314 -16.60 4.21 -9.06
C LEU A 314 -17.32 5.28 -9.90
N ILE A 315 -16.94 6.55 -9.74
CA ILE A 315 -17.48 7.65 -10.56
C ILE A 315 -17.15 7.43 -12.03
N PHE A 316 -15.91 7.05 -12.33
CA PHE A 316 -15.48 6.76 -13.69
C PHE A 316 -16.20 5.55 -14.28
N ILE A 317 -16.33 4.46 -13.52
CA ILE A 317 -17.08 3.27 -13.95
C ILE A 317 -18.50 3.68 -14.33
N LYS A 318 -19.15 4.52 -13.53
CA LYS A 318 -20.50 5.02 -13.81
C LYS A 318 -20.56 5.79 -15.13
N GLU A 319 -19.62 6.71 -15.38
CA GLU A 319 -19.60 7.50 -16.62
C GLU A 319 -19.27 6.66 -17.86
N ILE A 320 -18.29 5.75 -17.78
CA ILE A 320 -18.01 4.80 -18.88
C ILE A 320 -19.23 3.93 -19.17
N THR A 321 -19.88 3.42 -18.12
CA THR A 321 -21.07 2.57 -18.26
C THR A 321 -22.18 3.34 -18.99
N LYS A 322 -22.37 4.62 -18.65
CA LYS A 322 -23.33 5.50 -19.35
C LYS A 322 -22.98 5.69 -20.83
N ILE A 323 -21.72 5.97 -21.15
CA ILE A 323 -21.23 6.10 -22.54
C ILE A 323 -21.43 4.81 -23.33
N LEU A 324 -21.26 3.65 -22.69
CA LEU A 324 -21.44 2.33 -23.30
C LEU A 324 -22.91 1.96 -23.56
N GLY A 325 -23.86 2.88 -23.36
CA GLY A 325 -25.29 2.68 -23.56
C GLY A 325 -25.97 1.94 -22.42
N SER A 326 -25.29 1.84 -21.27
CA SER A 326 -25.83 1.27 -20.06
C SER A 326 -26.32 2.40 -19.15
N GLU A 327 -27.55 2.85 -19.38
CA GLU A 327 -28.32 3.48 -18.32
C GLU A 327 -28.74 2.38 -17.33
N ILE A 328 -27.80 1.92 -16.51
CA ILE A 328 -28.20 1.37 -15.21
C ILE A 328 -28.60 2.61 -14.42
N GLY A 329 -29.90 2.88 -14.41
CA GLY A 329 -30.48 3.74 -13.41
C GLY A 329 -30.14 3.14 -12.05
N LEU A 330 -29.04 3.60 -11.44
CA LEU A 330 -28.81 3.45 -10.01
C LEU A 330 -29.82 4.34 -9.26
N ASP A 331 -31.12 4.14 -9.52
CA ASP A 331 -32.20 4.69 -8.69
C ASP A 331 -32.30 3.94 -7.36
N ILE A 332 -31.43 2.95 -7.12
CA ILE A 332 -31.29 2.24 -5.83
C ILE A 332 -30.88 3.21 -4.69
N ILE A 333 -30.28 4.36 -5.00
CA ILE A 333 -29.94 5.39 -4.00
C ILE A 333 -31.11 6.37 -3.72
N LYS A 334 -32.23 6.29 -4.45
CA LYS A 334 -33.44 7.07 -4.11
C LYS A 334 -34.37 6.39 -3.11
N THR A 335 -33.99 5.19 -2.64
CA THR A 335 -34.75 4.44 -1.63
C THR A 335 -33.92 4.21 -0.38
N VAL A 336 -33.35 5.26 0.20
CA VAL A 336 -33.09 5.41 1.64
C VAL A 336 -33.27 6.88 2.00
#